data_AF-A0A9P6ZSM4-F1
#
_entry.id   AF-A0A9P6ZSM4-F1
#
_cell.length_a   1.000
_cell.length_b   1.000
_cell.length_c   1.000
_cell.angle_alpha   90.00
_cell.angle_beta   90.00
_cell.angle_gamma   90.00
#
_symmetry.space_group_name_H-M   'P 1'
#
loop_
_entity.id
_entity.type
_entity.pdbx_description
1 polymer ?
#
loop_
_entity_poly.entity_id
_entity_poly.type
_entity_poly.pdbx_seq_one_letter_code
_entity_poly.pdbx_strand_id
1 'polypeptide(L)'
;SSSCAKYLPALVDAYDAQDVAFNIPMRMLNIVAYLPYFSRFLLTMAKTSICKTQARRMATASSIPPDPTHLVEMCQFLSTLLALQGTSSVSEEDKQALLPKMREW
;
A
#
# COMPACT_ATOMS: atom_id res chain seq x y z
N SER A 1 23.51 -13.51 1.69
CA SER A 1 22.21 -13.18 1.06
C SER A 1 21.10 -13.61 2.01
N SER A 2 20.19 -12.79 2.54
CA SER A 2 20.06 -11.33 2.69
C SER A 2 19.08 -11.18 3.87
N SER A 3 19.51 -10.63 5.00
CA SER A 3 18.71 -10.56 6.25
C SER A 3 17.31 -9.97 6.04
N CYS A 4 17.12 -9.06 5.08
CA CYS A 4 15.84 -8.48 4.73
C CYS A 4 14.77 -9.51 4.29
N ALA A 5 15.16 -10.60 3.63
CA ALA A 5 14.20 -11.60 3.13
C ALA A 5 13.40 -12.29 4.25
N LYS A 6 13.97 -12.37 5.46
CA LYS A 6 13.31 -12.97 6.63
C LYS A 6 12.26 -12.06 7.27
N TYR A 7 12.46 -10.75 7.19
CA TYR A 7 11.61 -9.77 7.87
C TYR A 7 10.44 -9.27 7.01
N LEU A 8 10.51 -9.46 5.69
CA LEU A 8 9.45 -9.02 4.78
C LEU A 8 8.10 -9.70 5.01
N PRO A 9 8.02 -11.03 5.19
CA PRO A 9 6.74 -11.67 5.52
C PRO A 9 6.16 -11.12 6.82
N ALA A 10 6.97 -11.02 7.88
CA ALA A 10 6.53 -10.47 9.17
C ALA A 10 6.08 -9.00 9.07
N LEU A 11 6.69 -8.21 8.17
CA LEU A 11 6.27 -6.84 7.91
C LEU A 11 4.92 -6.77 7.19
N VAL A 12 4.66 -7.69 6.25
CA VAL A 12 3.34 -7.82 5.61
C VAL A 12 2.29 -8.26 6.61
N ASP A 13 2.60 -9.23 7.48
CA ASP A 13 1.68 -9.66 8.54
C ASP A 13 1.33 -8.49 9.47
N ALA A 14 2.32 -7.68 9.84
CA ALA A 14 2.11 -6.47 10.65
C ALA A 14 1.28 -5.40 9.93
N TYR A 15 1.41 -5.28 8.61
CA TYR A 15 0.60 -4.40 7.77
C TYR A 15 -0.86 -4.88 7.68
N ASP A 16 -1.08 -6.18 7.54
CA ASP A 16 -2.42 -6.76 7.45
C ASP A 16 -3.16 -6.72 8.80
N ALA A 17 -2.42 -6.79 9.91
CA ALA A 17 -2.98 -6.71 11.27
C ALA A 17 -3.62 -5.35 11.63
N GLN A 18 -3.39 -4.29 10.85
CA GLN A 18 -3.88 -2.93 11.15
C GLN A 18 -4.80 -2.41 10.04
N ASP A 19 -6.11 -2.32 10.29
CA ASP A 19 -7.09 -1.84 9.31
C ASP A 19 -7.18 -0.31 9.21
N VAL A 20 -6.05 0.32 8.90
CA VAL A 20 -5.95 1.78 8.72
C VAL A 20 -5.11 2.09 7.49
N ALA A 21 -5.51 3.14 6.76
CA ALA A 21 -4.87 3.53 5.50
C ALA A 21 -3.42 3.99 5.68
N PHE A 22 -3.12 4.60 6.83
CA PHE A 22 -1.77 4.91 7.26
C PHE A 22 -1.38 4.02 8.45
N ASN A 23 -0.31 3.25 8.31
CA ASN A 23 0.34 2.57 9.42
C ASN A 23 1.87 2.50 9.23
N ILE A 24 2.61 2.28 10.31
CA ILE A 24 4.08 2.22 10.27
C ILE A 24 4.61 1.09 9.35
N PRO A 25 4.01 -0.12 9.36
CA PRO A 25 4.39 -1.16 8.40
C PRO A 25 4.25 -0.73 6.94
N MET A 26 3.17 -0.02 6.59
CA MET A 26 2.94 0.56 5.26
C MET A 26 4.08 1.52 4.88
N ARG A 27 4.44 2.45 5.78
CA ARG A 27 5.58 3.36 5.55
C ARG A 27 6.86 2.58 5.29
N MET A 28 7.14 1.55 6.08
CA MET A 28 8.33 0.72 5.89
C MET A 28 8.30 -0.01 4.54
N LEU A 29 7.16 -0.60 4.16
CA LEU A 29 6.96 -1.24 2.86
C LEU A 29 7.15 -0.25 1.71
N ASN A 30 6.67 1.00 1.84
CA ASN A 30 6.86 2.07 0.87
C ASN A 30 8.35 2.46 0.72
N ILE A 31 9.08 2.55 1.83
CA ILE A 31 10.53 2.83 1.82
C ILE A 31 11.30 1.69 1.17
N VAL A 32 10.94 0.43 1.37
CA VAL A 32 11.70 -0.68 0.75
C VAL A 32 11.21 -1.02 -0.67
N ALA A 33 10.17 -0.32 -1.16
CA ALA A 33 9.49 -0.63 -2.41
C ALA A 33 10.38 -0.60 -3.65
N TYR A 34 11.37 0.28 -3.66
CA TYR A 34 12.31 0.45 -4.78
C TYR A 34 13.47 -0.55 -4.78
N LEU A 35 13.61 -1.40 -3.74
CA LEU A 35 14.67 -2.40 -3.71
C LEU A 35 14.32 -3.55 -4.69
N PRO A 36 15.22 -3.94 -5.61
CA PRO A 36 14.92 -4.95 -6.64
C PRO A 36 14.44 -6.31 -6.09
N TYR A 37 14.87 -6.68 -4.89
CA TYR A 37 14.39 -7.91 -4.23
C TYR A 37 12.94 -7.76 -3.74
N PHE A 38 12.56 -6.58 -3.28
CA PHE A 38 11.24 -6.32 -2.74
C PHE A 38 10.18 -6.19 -3.82
N SER A 39 10.49 -5.54 -4.95
CA SER A 39 9.60 -5.53 -6.11
C SER A 39 9.32 -6.96 -6.61
N ARG A 40 10.34 -7.83 -6.61
CA ARG A 40 10.16 -9.26 -6.92
C ARG A 40 9.30 -9.98 -5.89
N PHE A 41 9.46 -9.70 -4.59
CA PHE A 41 8.63 -10.26 -3.52
C PHE A 41 7.15 -9.85 -3.64
N LEU A 42 6.89 -8.56 -3.93
CA LEU A 42 5.53 -8.06 -4.19
C LEU A 42 4.87 -8.74 -5.40
N LEU A 43 5.66 -9.10 -6.41
CA LEU A 43 5.19 -9.79 -7.61
C LEU A 43 4.97 -11.29 -7.43
N THR A 44 5.59 -11.94 -6.43
CA THR A 44 5.54 -13.40 -6.26
C THR A 44 4.70 -13.86 -5.09
N MET A 45 4.79 -13.22 -3.92
CA MET A 45 4.11 -13.69 -2.69
C MET A 45 2.95 -12.80 -2.25
N ALA A 46 3.03 -11.50 -2.51
CA ALA A 46 2.01 -10.51 -2.09
C ALA A 46 0.98 -10.21 -3.19
N LYS A 47 0.89 -11.08 -4.21
CA LYS A 47 0.52 -10.78 -5.61
C LYS A 47 -0.87 -10.16 -5.82
N THR A 48 -1.72 -10.07 -4.82
CA THR A 48 -3.07 -9.53 -4.99
C THR A 48 -3.66 -8.83 -3.77
N SER A 49 -3.17 -9.04 -2.54
CA SER A 49 -3.80 -8.44 -1.36
C SER A 49 -3.37 -6.99 -1.15
N ILE A 50 -2.07 -6.66 -1.22
CA ILE A 50 -1.59 -5.38 -0.70
C ILE A 50 -2.16 -4.18 -1.47
N CYS A 51 -2.15 -4.22 -2.81
CA CYS A 51 -2.74 -3.15 -3.63
C CYS A 51 -4.23 -2.97 -3.38
N LYS A 52 -4.98 -4.09 -3.36
CA LYS A 52 -6.42 -4.09 -3.07
C LYS A 52 -6.70 -3.56 -1.66
N THR A 53 -5.97 -4.05 -0.66
CA THR A 53 -6.11 -3.67 0.75
C THR A 53 -5.80 -2.18 0.94
N GLN A 54 -4.72 -1.67 0.36
CA GLN A 54 -4.37 -0.25 0.49
C GLN A 54 -5.41 0.63 -0.20
N ALA A 55 -5.86 0.25 -1.40
CA ALA A 55 -6.92 0.94 -2.11
C ALA A 55 -8.21 0.99 -1.27
N ARG A 56 -8.64 -0.16 -0.73
CA ARG A 56 -9.81 -0.25 0.14
C ARG A 56 -9.71 0.64 1.37
N ARG A 57 -8.58 0.58 2.09
CA ARG A 57 -8.37 1.39 3.29
C ARG A 57 -8.40 2.89 3.00
N MET A 58 -7.81 3.31 1.90
CA MET A 58 -7.88 4.72 1.45
C MET A 58 -9.30 5.11 1.01
N ALA A 59 -10.02 4.20 0.34
CA ALA A 59 -11.41 4.39 -0.08
C ALA A 59 -12.36 4.55 1.11
N THR A 60 -12.14 3.82 2.20
CA THR A 60 -12.99 3.85 3.40
C THR A 60 -12.53 4.84 4.47
N ALA A 61 -11.33 5.41 4.35
CA ALA A 61 -10.83 6.42 5.29
C ALA A 61 -11.80 7.60 5.42
N SER A 62 -12.27 7.90 6.63
CA SER A 62 -13.30 8.91 6.88
C SER A 62 -12.76 10.34 6.87
N SER A 63 -11.45 10.52 7.01
CA SER A 63 -10.82 11.83 7.10
C SER A 63 -9.44 11.86 6.44
N ILE A 64 -9.01 13.07 6.07
CA ILE A 64 -7.64 13.36 5.66
C ILE A 64 -6.72 13.17 6.88
N PRO A 65 -5.56 12.52 6.74
CA PRO A 65 -4.59 12.46 7.81
C PRO A 65 -4.21 13.87 8.31
N PRO A 66 -4.09 14.08 9.63
CA PRO A 66 -3.75 15.41 10.17
C PRO A 66 -2.34 15.87 9.79
N ASP A 67 -1.43 14.92 9.51
CA ASP A 67 -0.10 15.19 8.95
C ASP A 67 -0.14 15.02 7.41
N PRO A 68 0.09 16.10 6.64
CA PRO A 68 0.16 16.03 5.18
C PRO A 68 1.20 15.03 4.66
N THR A 69 2.27 14.78 5.42
CA THR A 69 3.31 13.80 5.05
C THR A 69 2.73 12.39 4.97
N HIS A 70 1.80 12.05 5.86
CA HIS A 70 1.13 10.74 5.86
C HIS A 70 0.30 10.55 4.59
N LEU A 71 -0.38 11.61 4.14
CA LEU A 71 -1.15 11.58 2.90
C LEU A 71 -0.24 11.32 1.69
N VAL A 72 0.89 12.04 1.60
CA VAL A 72 1.89 11.85 0.53
C VAL A 72 2.41 10.42 0.52
N GLU A 73 2.78 9.87 1.68
CA GLU A 73 3.29 8.50 1.79
C GLU A 73 2.25 7.45 1.39
N MET A 74 0.99 7.62 1.79
CA MET A 74 -0.11 6.75 1.37
C MET A 74 -0.29 6.76 -0.15
N CYS A 75 -0.30 7.95 -0.75
CA CYS A 75 -0.43 8.11 -2.20
C CYS A 75 0.76 7.53 -2.96
N GLN A 76 1.98 7.77 -2.47
CA GLN A 76 3.20 7.18 -3.05
C GLN A 76 3.15 5.65 -2.97
N PHE A 77 2.75 5.10 -1.83
CA PHE A 77 2.67 3.65 -1.64
C PHE A 77 1.64 3.02 -2.58
N LEU A 78 0.42 3.56 -2.63
CA LEU A 78 -0.62 3.07 -3.55
C LEU A 78 -0.16 3.18 -5.01
N SER A 79 0.47 4.30 -5.39
CA SER A 79 1.00 4.49 -6.75
C SER A 79 2.06 3.45 -7.10
N THR A 80 2.95 3.13 -6.16
CA THR A 80 3.97 2.10 -6.34
C THR A 80 3.36 0.72 -6.50
N LEU A 81 2.35 0.39 -5.69
CA LEU A 81 1.63 -0.87 -5.81
C LEU A 81 0.90 -1.00 -7.15
N LEU A 82 0.24 0.06 -7.60
CA LEU A 82 -0.44 0.11 -8.90
C LEU A 82 0.55 -0.02 -10.07
N ALA A 83 1.72 0.60 -9.99
CA ALA A 83 2.76 0.48 -11.01
C ALA A 83 3.33 -0.95 -11.11
N LEU A 84 3.45 -1.65 -9.97
CA LEU A 84 4.00 -3.00 -9.92
C LEU A 84 2.97 -4.10 -10.21
N GLN A 85 1.75 -3.97 -9.67
CA GLN A 85 0.72 -5.02 -9.70
C GLN A 85 -0.40 -4.74 -10.73
N GLY A 86 -0.49 -3.51 -11.24
CA GLY A 86 -1.61 -3.05 -12.06
C GLY A 86 -2.86 -2.76 -11.23
N THR A 87 -3.95 -2.44 -11.93
CA THR A 87 -5.25 -2.04 -11.33
C THR A 87 -6.27 -3.17 -11.27
N SER A 88 -5.93 -4.38 -11.75
CA SER A 88 -6.88 -5.49 -11.93
C SER A 88 -7.40 -6.06 -10.60
N SER A 89 -6.66 -5.92 -9.52
CA SER A 89 -7.03 -6.39 -8.17
C SER A 89 -7.89 -5.39 -7.38
N VAL A 90 -7.96 -4.13 -7.81
CA VAL A 90 -8.75 -3.08 -7.16
C VAL A 90 -10.18 -3.14 -7.69
N SER A 91 -11.16 -3.19 -6.80
CA SER A 91 -12.57 -3.26 -7.19
C SER A 91 -13.05 -1.95 -7.80
N GLU A 92 -14.10 -2.00 -8.62
CA GLU A 92 -14.69 -0.77 -9.18
C GLU A 92 -15.29 0.11 -8.09
N GLU A 93 -15.85 -0.46 -7.01
CA GLU A 93 -16.35 0.34 -5.89
C GLU A 93 -15.24 1.15 -5.23
N ASP A 94 -14.08 0.54 -4.99
CA ASP A 94 -12.94 1.22 -4.37
C ASP A 94 -12.36 2.28 -5.31
N LYS A 95 -12.31 2.04 -6.63
CA LYS A 95 -11.91 3.05 -7.62
C LYS A 95 -12.82 4.26 -7.59
N GLN A 96 -14.14 4.05 -7.62
CA GLN A 96 -15.13 5.14 -7.61
C GLN A 96 -15.07 5.96 -6.31
N ALA A 97 -14.79 5.31 -5.18
CA ALA A 97 -14.62 5.98 -3.90
C ALA A 97 -13.27 6.74 -3.77
N LEU A 98 -12.21 6.23 -4.39
CA LEU A 98 -10.87 6.84 -4.35
C LEU A 98 -10.72 8.04 -5.28
N LEU A 99 -11.26 7.97 -6.48
CA LEU A 99 -11.11 9.03 -7.49
C LEU A 99 -11.47 10.44 -7.00
N PRO A 100 -12.61 10.67 -6.30
CA PRO A 100 -12.91 12.00 -5.78
C PRO A 100 -11.92 12.43 -4.70
N LYS A 101 -11.51 11.53 -3.80
CA LYS A 101 -10.52 11.81 -2.75
C LYS A 101 -9.17 12.21 -3.33
N MET A 102 -8.69 11.48 -4.33
CA MET A 102 -7.40 11.78 -4.99
C MET A 102 -7.41 13.08 -5.80
N ARG A 103 -8.58 13.66 -6.10
CA ARG A 103 -8.68 14.99 -6.73
C ARG A 103 -8.69 16.12 -5.69
N GLU A 104 -9.16 15.82 -4.48
CA GLU A 104 -9.19 16.75 -3.37
C GLU A 104 -7.83 16.83 -2.66
N TRP A 105 -7.13 15.69 -2.56
CA TRP A 105 -5.81 15.53 -1.94
C TRP A 105 -4.68 15.91 -2.89
#